data_AF-A0A5J6V8V8-F1
#
_entry.id   AF-A0A5J6V8V8-F1
#
_cell.length_a   1.000
_cell.length_b   1.000
_cell.length_c   1.000
_cell.angle_alpha   90.00
_cell.angle_beta   90.00
_cell.angle_gamma   90.00
#
_symmetry.space_group_name_H-M   'P 1'
#
loop_
_entity.id
_entity.type
_entity.pdbx_description
1 polymer ?
#
loop_
_entity_poly.entity_id
_entity_poly.type
_entity_poly.pdbx_seq_one_letter_code
_entity_poly.pdbx_strand_id
1 'polypeptide(L)'
;MTDIAAPTVTETDPSTTSRTKLGTVAASALALGALALPDHTRMTPGQRHLLRLARSAYVGWYTWDTGRRALLPEVPAPIFGAVAGAAATLVTAPLDEAADGWAAARLRSWGMQRPRLALALVGAGVGAALALENQNRPASWDQDELLEPGDFYESVEVPDHARALLEAMLDAATSPGADGPVPAGLVETAATLRGQLDQAQASILRDQPLSTDVHFEVPAEAPRVVPHAQGWPVRAHFEAGGLPLQVELWIGDGYLSGLSIMQRGDDLAEDDERWETDILDVLEAWPTPEQVRLVLETADGSRPVG
;
A
#
# COMPACT_ATOMS: atom_id res chain seq x y z
N MET A 1 36.31 16.77 27.47
CA MET A 1 37.09 15.90 26.55
C MET A 1 36.49 14.52 26.67
N THR A 2 35.55 14.21 25.78
CA THR A 2 34.84 12.93 25.76
C THR A 2 35.05 12.37 24.37
N ASP A 3 35.87 11.32 24.27
CA ASP A 3 36.12 10.58 23.04
C ASP A 3 34.84 9.86 22.62
N ILE A 4 34.33 10.20 21.45
CA ILE A 4 33.26 9.47 20.77
C ILE A 4 33.98 8.44 19.88
N ALA A 5 34.04 7.19 20.35
CA ALA A 5 34.49 6.08 19.56
C ALA A 5 33.46 5.78 18.45
N ALA A 6 33.88 5.90 17.19
CA ALA A 6 33.08 5.50 16.04
C ALA A 6 32.82 3.98 16.06
N PRO A 7 31.62 3.51 15.68
CA PRO A 7 31.35 2.08 15.58
C PRO A 7 32.15 1.48 14.43
N THR A 8 32.95 0.47 14.74
CA THR A 8 33.59 -0.43 13.76
C THR A 8 32.51 -1.15 12.94
N VAL A 9 32.37 -0.78 11.67
CA VAL A 9 31.60 -1.52 10.68
C VAL A 9 32.20 -2.92 10.58
N THR A 10 31.40 -3.93 10.93
CA THR A 10 31.83 -5.33 10.87
C THR A 10 31.67 -5.78 9.42
N GLU A 11 32.77 -5.73 8.67
CA GLU A 11 32.86 -6.21 7.29
C GLU A 11 32.40 -7.68 7.24
N THR A 12 31.23 -7.92 6.67
CA THR A 12 30.60 -9.24 6.66
C THR A 12 31.20 -10.06 5.51
N ASP A 13 31.91 -11.15 5.83
CA ASP A 13 32.61 -12.00 4.86
C ASP A 13 31.67 -12.45 3.71
N PRO A 14 31.97 -12.11 2.44
CA PRO A 14 31.12 -12.41 1.27
C PRO A 14 30.89 -13.91 1.05
N SER A 15 31.72 -14.77 1.63
CA SER A 15 31.56 -16.22 1.57
C SER A 15 30.36 -16.73 2.40
N THR A 16 29.94 -15.98 3.43
CA THR A 16 28.83 -16.34 4.32
C THR A 16 27.47 -16.05 3.66
N THR A 17 27.38 -14.92 2.95
CA THR A 17 26.19 -14.52 2.20
C THR A 17 25.86 -15.50 1.07
N SER A 18 26.89 -15.98 0.37
CA SER A 18 26.73 -16.93 -0.74
C SER A 18 26.22 -18.32 -0.29
N ARG A 19 26.69 -18.81 0.86
CA ARG A 19 26.23 -20.10 1.43
C ARG A 19 24.79 -20.05 1.92
N THR A 20 24.38 -18.91 2.48
CA THR A 20 23.02 -18.72 3.00
C THR A 20 21.98 -18.67 1.87
N LYS A 21 22.33 -18.03 0.75
CA LYS A 21 21.52 -18.00 -0.48
C LYS A 21 21.28 -19.40 -1.06
N LEU A 22 22.32 -20.21 -1.20
CA LEU A 22 22.18 -21.59 -1.69
C LEU A 22 21.32 -22.46 -0.76
N GLY A 23 21.38 -22.23 0.55
CA GLY A 23 20.55 -22.91 1.54
C GLY A 23 19.05 -22.67 1.36
N THR A 24 18.63 -21.43 1.08
CA THR A 24 17.21 -21.09 0.89
C THR A 24 16.64 -21.68 -0.41
N VAL A 25 17.40 -21.68 -1.50
CA VAL A 25 16.97 -22.30 -2.78
C VAL A 25 16.78 -23.80 -2.60
N ALA A 26 17.73 -24.48 -1.96
CA ALA A 26 17.63 -25.90 -1.69
C ALA A 26 16.43 -26.22 -0.77
N ALA A 27 16.23 -25.42 0.29
CA ALA A 27 15.11 -25.61 1.22
C ALA A 27 13.73 -25.43 0.55
N SER A 28 13.55 -24.39 -0.28
CA SER A 28 12.30 -24.14 -1.01
C SER A 28 12.02 -25.21 -2.07
N ALA A 29 13.05 -25.62 -2.82
CA ALA A 29 12.93 -26.69 -3.80
C ALA A 29 12.57 -28.04 -3.14
N LEU A 30 13.24 -28.38 -2.04
CA LEU A 30 12.95 -29.61 -1.28
C LEU A 30 11.57 -29.58 -0.65
N ALA A 31 11.15 -28.45 -0.08
CA ALA A 31 9.84 -28.32 0.56
C ALA A 31 8.70 -28.50 -0.45
N LEU A 32 8.72 -27.76 -1.57
CA LEU A 32 7.66 -27.87 -2.59
C LEU A 32 7.68 -29.21 -3.32
N GLY A 33 8.87 -29.76 -3.58
CA GLY A 33 8.99 -31.10 -4.15
C GLY A 33 8.45 -32.19 -3.21
N ALA A 34 8.80 -32.14 -1.93
CA ALA A 34 8.34 -33.11 -0.93
C ALA A 34 6.83 -33.02 -0.67
N LEU A 35 6.24 -31.83 -0.73
CA LEU A 35 4.80 -31.61 -0.54
C LEU A 35 3.94 -32.10 -1.73
N ALA A 36 4.55 -32.39 -2.88
CA ALA A 36 3.91 -32.90 -4.09
C ALA A 36 4.04 -34.43 -4.29
N LEU A 37 4.94 -35.08 -3.54
CA LEU A 37 5.11 -36.54 -3.56
C LEU A 37 3.88 -37.33 -3.06
N PRO A 38 3.17 -36.92 -1.99
CA PRO A 38 2.13 -37.74 -1.42
C PRO A 38 0.86 -37.76 -2.27
N ASP A 39 0.25 -38.94 -2.45
CA ASP A 39 -0.99 -39.10 -3.21
C ASP A 39 -2.22 -38.91 -2.30
N HIS A 40 -2.88 -37.75 -2.39
CA HIS A 40 -4.02 -37.41 -1.54
C HIS A 40 -5.20 -38.39 -1.67
N THR A 41 -5.34 -39.08 -2.81
CA THR A 41 -6.44 -40.02 -3.06
C THR A 41 -6.34 -41.31 -2.24
N ARG A 42 -5.14 -41.60 -1.72
CA ARG A 42 -4.84 -42.79 -0.92
C ARG A 42 -4.65 -42.47 0.57
N MET A 43 -4.83 -41.21 0.95
CA MET A 43 -4.61 -40.74 2.31
C MET A 43 -5.85 -40.87 3.19
N THR A 44 -5.64 -41.20 4.46
CA THR A 44 -6.68 -41.09 5.48
C THR A 44 -7.01 -39.61 5.73
N PRO A 45 -8.20 -39.28 6.28
CA PRO A 45 -8.55 -37.91 6.63
C PRO A 45 -7.51 -37.20 7.51
N GLY A 46 -6.90 -37.91 8.47
CA GLY A 46 -5.85 -37.35 9.33
C GLY A 46 -4.55 -37.04 8.57
N GLN A 47 -4.15 -37.89 7.63
CA GLN A 47 -2.97 -37.64 6.78
C GLN A 47 -3.17 -36.42 5.87
N ARG A 48 -4.39 -36.24 5.32
CA ARG A 48 -4.74 -35.04 4.55
C ARG A 48 -4.66 -33.78 5.40
N HIS A 49 -5.14 -33.83 6.64
CA HIS A 49 -5.04 -32.70 7.57
C HIS A 49 -3.58 -32.35 7.88
N LEU A 50 -2.72 -33.34 8.14
CA LEU A 50 -1.29 -33.11 8.35
C LEU A 50 -0.59 -32.49 7.12
N LEU A 51 -0.93 -32.96 5.91
CA LEU A 51 -0.37 -32.38 4.68
C LEU A 51 -0.80 -30.92 4.49
N ARG A 52 -2.05 -30.58 4.82
CA ARG A 52 -2.56 -29.20 4.78
C ARG A 52 -1.84 -28.29 5.78
N LEU A 53 -1.60 -28.79 7.00
CA LEU A 53 -0.80 -28.06 8.00
C LEU A 53 0.64 -27.86 7.53
N ALA A 54 1.26 -28.86 6.90
CA ALA A 54 2.61 -28.73 6.36
C ALA A 54 2.70 -27.69 5.24
N ARG A 55 1.70 -27.64 4.33
CA ARG A 55 1.61 -26.61 3.28
C ARG A 55 1.42 -25.21 3.88
N SER A 56 0.53 -25.08 4.87
CA SER A 56 0.32 -23.83 5.61
C SER A 56 1.59 -23.30 6.26
N ALA A 57 2.31 -24.18 6.97
CA ALA A 57 3.57 -23.84 7.62
C ALA A 57 4.62 -23.39 6.60
N TYR A 58 4.68 -24.06 5.44
CA TYR A 58 5.58 -23.66 4.35
C TYR A 58 5.22 -22.28 3.77
N VAL A 59 3.94 -22.03 3.45
CA VAL A 59 3.49 -20.73 2.93
C VAL A 59 3.74 -19.63 3.96
N GLY A 60 3.42 -19.86 5.24
CA GLY A 60 3.65 -18.90 6.31
C GLY A 60 5.14 -18.61 6.53
N TRP A 61 5.98 -19.64 6.49
CA TRP A 61 7.43 -19.47 6.54
C TRP A 61 7.97 -18.69 5.34
N TYR A 62 7.54 -19.03 4.11
CA TYR A 62 8.01 -18.39 2.88
C TYR A 62 7.61 -16.91 2.82
N THR A 63 6.37 -16.60 3.18
CA THR A 63 5.84 -15.23 3.25
C THR A 63 6.46 -14.42 4.39
N TRP A 64 6.76 -15.04 5.55
CA TRP A 64 7.59 -14.41 6.58
C TRP A 64 9.00 -14.11 6.08
N ASP A 65 9.66 -15.07 5.43
CA ASP A 65 11.01 -14.90 4.87
C ASP A 65 11.08 -13.83 3.78
N THR A 66 9.99 -13.68 3.03
CA THR A 66 9.84 -12.62 2.02
C THR A 66 9.54 -11.28 2.68
N GLY A 67 8.57 -11.25 3.60
CA GLY A 67 8.14 -10.03 4.30
C GLY A 67 9.20 -9.43 5.20
N ARG A 68 10.09 -10.24 5.80
CA ARG A 68 11.23 -9.70 6.59
C ARG A 68 12.29 -9.00 5.72
N ARG A 69 12.23 -9.17 4.40
CA ARG A 69 13.15 -8.56 3.42
C ARG A 69 12.46 -7.45 2.61
N ALA A 70 11.15 -7.32 2.70
CA ALA A 70 10.37 -6.26 2.07
C ALA A 70 10.02 -5.20 3.13
N LEU A 71 10.16 -3.92 2.79
CA LEU A 71 9.64 -2.82 3.61
C LEU A 71 8.11 -2.78 3.45
N LEU A 72 7.39 -3.62 4.20
CA LEU A 72 5.95 -3.47 4.36
C LEU A 72 5.72 -2.50 5.54
N PRO A 73 5.26 -1.26 5.29
CA PRO A 73 5.29 -0.19 6.29
C PRO A 73 4.37 -0.41 7.50
N GLU A 74 3.38 -1.32 7.42
CA GLU A 74 2.27 -1.35 8.38
C GLU A 74 2.05 -2.70 9.10
N VAL A 75 2.71 -3.79 8.65
CA VAL A 75 2.50 -5.13 9.24
C VAL A 75 3.83 -5.81 9.55
N PRO A 76 4.11 -6.16 10.83
CA PRO A 76 5.29 -6.94 11.18
C PRO A 76 5.36 -8.25 10.39
N ALA A 77 6.50 -8.54 9.79
CA ALA A 77 6.71 -9.74 8.96
C ALA A 77 6.24 -11.07 9.58
N PRO A 78 6.40 -11.32 10.91
CA PRO A 78 5.87 -12.53 11.53
C PRO A 78 4.34 -12.62 11.50
N ILE A 79 3.65 -11.48 11.65
CA ILE A 79 2.19 -11.39 11.59
C ILE A 79 1.72 -11.62 10.17
N PHE A 80 2.37 -10.98 9.19
CA PHE A 80 2.09 -11.19 7.78
C PHE A 80 2.24 -12.66 7.37
N GLY A 81 3.34 -13.30 7.79
CA GLY A 81 3.57 -14.72 7.53
C GLY A 81 2.53 -15.63 8.19
N ALA A 82 2.15 -15.35 9.43
CA ALA A 82 1.12 -16.12 10.12
C ALA A 82 -0.26 -16.00 9.43
N VAL A 83 -0.66 -14.79 9.01
CA VAL A 83 -1.93 -14.54 8.31
C VAL A 83 -1.94 -15.20 6.95
N ALA A 84 -0.87 -15.09 6.16
CA ALA A 84 -0.79 -15.73 4.85
C ALA A 84 -0.80 -17.26 4.95
N GLY A 85 -0.09 -17.83 5.93
CA GLY A 85 -0.12 -19.27 6.21
C GLY A 85 -1.53 -19.75 6.59
N ALA A 86 -2.25 -18.99 7.42
CA ALA A 86 -3.63 -19.30 7.81
C ALA A 86 -4.59 -19.17 6.61
N ALA A 87 -4.51 -18.11 5.83
CA ALA A 87 -5.32 -17.91 4.63
C ALA A 87 -5.14 -19.04 3.60
N ALA A 88 -3.90 -19.51 3.41
CA ALA A 88 -3.61 -20.63 2.53
C ALA A 88 -4.37 -21.90 2.92
N THR A 89 -4.56 -22.17 4.22
CA THR A 89 -5.34 -23.35 4.66
C THR A 89 -6.82 -23.23 4.37
N LEU A 90 -7.38 -22.03 4.42
CA LEU A 90 -8.82 -21.79 4.31
C LEU A 90 -9.25 -21.66 2.84
N VAL A 91 -8.47 -20.97 2.03
CA VAL A 91 -8.84 -20.65 0.64
C VAL A 91 -8.57 -21.81 -0.33
N THR A 92 -7.53 -22.61 -0.10
CA THR A 92 -7.08 -23.60 -1.09
C THR A 92 -7.63 -25.02 -0.88
N ALA A 93 -8.26 -25.30 0.27
CA ALA A 93 -8.56 -26.67 0.70
C ALA A 93 -9.41 -27.52 -0.28
N PRO A 94 -10.44 -27.00 -0.98
CA PRO A 94 -11.20 -27.79 -1.96
C PRO A 94 -10.58 -27.78 -3.36
N LEU A 95 -9.96 -26.66 -3.74
CA LEU A 95 -9.46 -26.42 -5.11
C LEU A 95 -8.14 -27.14 -5.38
N ASP A 96 -7.29 -27.26 -4.35
CA ASP A 96 -5.96 -27.88 -4.46
C ASP A 96 -6.06 -29.41 -4.67
N GLU A 97 -6.98 -30.08 -3.98
CA GLU A 97 -7.18 -31.53 -4.13
C GLU A 97 -7.74 -31.89 -5.52
N ALA A 98 -8.67 -31.09 -6.04
CA ALA A 98 -9.22 -31.28 -7.38
C ALA A 98 -8.17 -31.01 -8.48
N ALA A 99 -7.39 -29.94 -8.34
CA ALA A 99 -6.34 -29.58 -9.28
C ALA A 99 -5.20 -30.62 -9.30
N ASP A 100 -4.74 -31.09 -8.14
CA ASP A 100 -3.71 -32.13 -8.04
C ASP A 100 -4.18 -33.46 -8.62
N GLY A 101 -5.46 -33.82 -8.40
CA GLY A 101 -6.06 -35.04 -8.93
C GLY A 101 -6.16 -35.00 -10.45
N TRP A 102 -6.60 -33.86 -10.98
CA TRP A 102 -6.66 -33.59 -12.41
C TRP A 102 -5.27 -33.63 -13.05
N ALA A 103 -4.27 -32.97 -12.46
CA ALA A 103 -2.91 -32.92 -12.99
C ALA A 103 -2.26 -34.32 -13.02
N ALA A 104 -2.40 -35.09 -11.94
CA ALA A 104 -1.91 -36.46 -11.88
C ALA A 104 -2.63 -37.36 -12.91
N ALA A 105 -3.94 -37.21 -13.09
CA ALA A 105 -4.69 -37.93 -14.11
C ALA A 105 -4.25 -37.56 -15.53
N ARG A 106 -3.98 -36.27 -15.78
CA ARG A 106 -3.49 -35.79 -17.08
C ARG A 106 -2.10 -36.34 -17.41
N LEU A 107 -1.18 -36.33 -16.45
CA LEU A 107 0.15 -36.93 -16.62
C LEU A 107 0.08 -38.43 -16.91
N ARG A 108 -0.83 -39.16 -16.25
CA ARG A 108 -1.09 -40.58 -16.57
C ARG A 108 -1.64 -40.75 -17.98
N SER A 109 -2.54 -39.86 -18.41
CA SER A 109 -3.09 -39.88 -19.79
C SER A 109 -2.03 -39.63 -20.86
N TRP A 110 -0.92 -38.99 -20.51
CA TRP A 110 0.26 -38.82 -21.36
C TRP A 110 1.27 -39.99 -21.28
N GLY A 111 0.89 -41.10 -20.62
CA GLY A 111 1.72 -42.30 -20.55
C GLY A 111 2.81 -42.28 -19.48
N MET A 112 2.78 -41.30 -18.56
CA MET A 112 3.79 -41.18 -17.52
C MET A 112 3.59 -42.23 -16.43
N GLN A 113 4.60 -43.09 -16.21
CA GLN A 113 4.53 -44.18 -15.23
C GLN A 113 4.59 -43.70 -13.77
N ARG A 114 5.17 -42.52 -13.52
CA ARG A 114 5.38 -41.94 -12.18
C ARG A 114 4.90 -40.48 -12.11
N PRO A 115 3.59 -40.21 -12.22
CA PRO A 115 3.06 -38.85 -12.27
C PRO A 115 3.40 -38.02 -11.01
N ARG A 116 3.47 -38.66 -9.83
CA ARG A 116 3.84 -38.02 -8.56
C ARG A 116 5.29 -37.54 -8.52
N LEU A 117 6.21 -38.31 -9.11
CA LEU A 117 7.60 -37.91 -9.21
C LEU A 117 7.74 -36.69 -10.12
N ALA A 118 7.01 -36.67 -11.23
CA ALA A 118 7.04 -35.53 -12.15
C ALA A 118 6.44 -34.26 -11.51
N LEU A 119 5.33 -34.37 -10.78
CA LEU A 119 4.79 -33.23 -10.02
C LEU A 119 5.78 -32.75 -8.95
N ALA A 120 6.47 -33.67 -8.26
CA ALA A 120 7.52 -33.31 -7.31
C ALA A 120 8.69 -32.57 -7.97
N LEU A 121 9.12 -32.99 -9.16
CA LEU A 121 10.16 -32.29 -9.93
C LEU A 121 9.71 -30.91 -10.40
N VAL A 122 8.46 -30.77 -10.86
CA VAL A 122 7.88 -29.48 -11.25
C VAL A 122 7.79 -28.57 -10.02
N GLY A 123 7.26 -29.06 -8.89
CA GLY A 123 7.19 -28.31 -7.64
C GLY A 123 8.56 -27.88 -7.12
N ALA A 124 9.56 -28.76 -7.21
CA ALA A 124 10.95 -28.41 -6.87
C ALA A 124 11.52 -27.35 -7.81
N GLY A 125 11.22 -27.44 -9.11
CA GLY A 125 11.61 -26.44 -10.11
C GLY A 125 10.98 -25.07 -9.84
N VAL A 126 9.68 -25.02 -9.54
CA VAL A 126 8.98 -23.79 -9.16
C VAL A 126 9.56 -23.23 -7.86
N GLY A 127 9.79 -24.06 -6.84
CA GLY A 127 10.39 -23.62 -5.58
C GLY A 127 11.80 -23.07 -5.72
N ALA A 128 12.62 -23.69 -6.57
CA ALA A 128 13.94 -23.17 -6.92
C ALA A 128 13.85 -21.87 -7.69
N ALA A 129 12.95 -21.77 -8.69
CA ALA A 129 12.74 -20.58 -9.48
C ALA A 129 12.27 -19.39 -8.62
N LEU A 130 11.29 -19.59 -7.74
CA LEU A 130 10.82 -18.56 -6.81
C LEU A 130 11.91 -18.11 -5.84
N ALA A 131 12.70 -19.05 -5.31
CA ALA A 131 13.81 -18.71 -4.43
C ALA A 131 14.94 -17.98 -5.16
N LEU A 132 15.23 -18.34 -6.42
CA LEU A 132 16.19 -17.65 -7.28
C LEU A 132 15.68 -16.27 -7.70
N GLU A 133 14.41 -16.14 -8.05
CA GLU A 133 13.77 -14.85 -8.35
C GLU A 133 13.81 -13.94 -7.11
N ASN A 134 13.54 -14.47 -5.92
CA ASN A 134 13.66 -13.71 -4.68
C ASN A 134 15.12 -13.35 -4.32
N GLN A 135 16.12 -14.06 -4.87
CA GLN A 135 17.54 -13.75 -4.70
C GLN A 135 18.09 -12.80 -5.76
N ASN A 136 17.54 -12.88 -6.96
CA ASN A 136 17.88 -12.08 -8.13
C ASN A 136 17.02 -10.83 -8.25
N ARG A 137 15.92 -10.75 -7.48
CA ARG A 137 15.35 -9.46 -7.12
C ARG A 137 16.54 -8.68 -6.57
N PRO A 138 16.97 -7.60 -7.24
CA PRO A 138 17.93 -6.70 -6.61
C PRO A 138 17.33 -6.46 -5.24
N ALA A 139 18.12 -6.66 -4.17
CA ALA A 139 17.78 -6.11 -2.86
C ALA A 139 17.34 -4.71 -3.20
N SER A 140 16.03 -4.43 -3.07
CA SER A 140 15.40 -3.34 -3.78
C SER A 140 16.09 -2.09 -3.31
N TRP A 141 17.02 -1.68 -4.18
CA TRP A 141 17.91 -0.56 -4.13
C TRP A 141 19.01 -0.72 -3.06
N ASP A 142 20.27 -0.43 -3.42
CA ASP A 142 21.38 -0.40 -2.46
C ASP A 142 20.97 0.51 -1.29
N GLN A 143 21.02 0.02 -0.04
CA GLN A 143 20.74 0.85 1.13
C GLN A 143 21.65 2.08 1.23
N ASP A 144 22.75 2.09 0.49
CA ASP A 144 23.68 3.21 0.38
C ASP A 144 23.37 4.16 -0.79
N GLU A 145 22.54 3.77 -1.78
CA GLU A 145 22.08 4.63 -2.88
C GLU A 145 20.60 5.03 -2.77
N LEU A 146 19.89 4.52 -1.76
CA LEU A 146 18.60 5.04 -1.38
C LEU A 146 18.69 6.18 -0.41
N LEU A 147 18.42 7.36 -0.95
CA LEU A 147 17.70 8.39 -0.24
C LEU A 147 16.62 7.73 0.64
N GLU A 148 16.72 7.92 1.96
CA GLU A 148 15.69 7.51 2.89
C GLU A 148 14.35 8.12 2.42
N PRO A 149 13.16 7.59 2.75
CA PRO A 149 11.91 8.29 2.43
C PRO A 149 11.94 9.77 2.85
N GLY A 150 12.60 10.12 3.97
CA GLY A 150 12.82 11.52 4.39
C GLY A 150 13.80 12.34 3.53
N ASP A 151 14.53 11.71 2.61
CA ASP A 151 15.40 12.37 1.65
C ASP A 151 14.68 12.71 0.34
N PHE A 152 13.57 12.02 0.02
CA PHE A 152 12.70 12.38 -1.11
C PHE A 152 11.73 13.50 -0.76
N TYR A 153 11.38 13.62 0.52
CA TYR A 153 10.47 14.64 0.99
C TYR A 153 11.24 15.73 1.74
N GLU A 154 10.74 16.95 1.66
CA GLU A 154 11.17 18.02 2.54
C GLU A 154 9.97 18.57 3.29
N SER A 155 10.19 18.82 4.58
CA SER A 155 9.20 19.48 5.41
C SER A 155 9.37 20.99 5.25
N VAL A 156 8.38 21.62 4.64
CA VAL A 156 8.35 23.03 4.31
C VAL A 156 7.12 23.70 4.90
N GLU A 157 7.06 25.03 4.82
CA GLU A 157 5.82 25.73 5.10
C GLU A 157 4.75 25.33 4.08
N VAL A 158 3.51 25.15 4.53
CA VAL A 158 2.38 24.82 3.65
C VAL A 158 2.27 25.88 2.54
N PRO A 159 2.33 25.49 1.25
CA PRO A 159 2.28 26.43 0.13
C PRO A 159 1.08 27.37 0.19
N ASP A 160 1.29 28.67 -0.07
CA ASP A 160 0.28 29.72 0.12
C ASP A 160 -1.06 29.42 -0.56
N HIS A 161 -1.03 28.93 -1.81
CA HIS A 161 -2.25 28.57 -2.55
C HIS A 161 -2.96 27.36 -1.94
N ALA A 162 -2.21 26.34 -1.50
CA ALA A 162 -2.78 25.16 -0.84
C ALA A 162 -3.39 25.54 0.52
N ARG A 163 -2.73 26.43 1.28
CA ARG A 163 -3.23 26.97 2.54
C ARG A 163 -4.53 27.76 2.33
N ALA A 164 -4.54 28.70 1.39
CA ALA A 164 -5.72 29.51 1.09
C ALA A 164 -6.91 28.65 0.63
N LEU A 165 -6.65 27.63 -0.19
CA LEU A 165 -7.68 26.68 -0.61
C LEU A 165 -8.22 25.86 0.57
N LEU A 166 -7.34 25.37 1.44
CA LEU A 166 -7.72 24.62 2.63
C LEU A 166 -8.58 25.47 3.59
N GLU A 167 -8.19 26.72 3.83
CA GLU A 167 -8.97 27.67 4.62
C GLU A 167 -10.37 27.87 4.02
N ALA A 168 -10.47 28.07 2.70
CA ALA A 168 -11.74 28.22 2.00
C ALA A 168 -12.62 26.95 2.13
N MET A 169 -12.04 25.75 2.02
CA MET A 169 -12.75 24.47 2.20
C MET A 169 -13.27 24.29 3.64
N LEU A 170 -12.47 24.68 4.65
CA LEU A 170 -12.87 24.63 6.06
C LEU A 170 -13.99 25.64 6.36
N ASP A 171 -13.91 26.85 5.81
CA ASP A 171 -14.91 27.91 5.99
C ASP A 171 -16.24 27.59 5.31
N ALA A 172 -16.19 27.07 4.08
CA ALA A 172 -17.36 26.70 3.31
C ALA A 172 -18.18 25.60 3.99
N ALA A 173 -17.52 24.69 4.72
CA ALA A 173 -18.20 23.63 5.45
C ALA A 173 -19.06 24.18 6.61
N THR A 174 -18.63 25.29 7.20
CA THR A 174 -19.33 25.96 8.32
C THR A 174 -20.33 27.02 7.88
N SER A 175 -20.32 27.36 6.59
CA SER A 175 -21.20 28.38 6.05
C SER A 175 -22.62 27.81 5.91
N PRO A 176 -23.66 28.53 6.39
CA PRO A 176 -25.03 28.15 6.09
C PRO A 176 -25.25 28.30 4.58
N GLY A 177 -25.21 27.17 3.87
CA GLY A 177 -25.59 27.13 2.46
C GLY A 177 -27.07 27.49 2.31
N ALA A 178 -27.46 27.86 1.09
CA ALA A 178 -28.81 28.35 0.77
C ALA A 178 -29.95 27.39 1.18
N ASP A 179 -29.69 26.07 1.33
CA ASP A 179 -30.73 25.05 1.44
C ASP A 179 -30.57 24.01 2.57
N GLY A 180 -29.82 24.29 3.65
CA GLY A 180 -29.83 23.33 4.78
C GLY A 180 -28.97 23.66 6.00
N PRO A 181 -29.26 23.03 7.16
CA PRO A 181 -28.47 23.20 8.37
C PRO A 181 -27.07 22.61 8.21
N VAL A 182 -26.08 23.29 8.80
CA VAL A 182 -24.72 22.76 8.94
C VAL A 182 -24.76 21.53 9.85
N PRO A 183 -24.13 20.40 9.49
CA PRO A 183 -24.05 19.23 10.36
C PRO A 183 -23.50 19.59 11.75
N ALA A 184 -24.10 19.03 12.79
CA ALA A 184 -23.68 19.28 14.17
C ALA A 184 -22.22 18.82 14.40
N GLY A 185 -21.43 19.63 15.12
CA GLY A 185 -20.02 19.34 15.40
C GLY A 185 -19.04 19.82 14.32
N LEU A 186 -19.53 20.13 13.11
CA LEU A 186 -18.66 20.45 11.98
C LEU A 186 -17.97 21.81 12.15
N VAL A 187 -18.64 22.76 12.82
CA VAL A 187 -18.07 24.07 13.15
C VAL A 187 -16.89 23.93 14.11
N GLU A 188 -17.04 23.14 15.18
CA GLU A 188 -15.98 22.86 16.14
C GLU A 188 -14.83 22.08 15.49
N THR A 189 -15.15 21.10 14.63
CA THR A 189 -14.15 20.37 13.84
C THR A 189 -13.36 21.30 12.94
N ALA A 190 -14.02 22.14 12.14
CA ALA A 190 -13.35 23.09 11.24
C ALA A 190 -12.47 24.08 12.02
N ALA A 191 -12.94 24.58 13.16
CA ALA A 191 -12.14 25.43 14.04
C ALA A 191 -10.88 24.72 14.57
N THR A 192 -11.00 23.46 14.94
CA THR A 192 -9.86 22.65 15.41
C THR A 192 -8.87 22.39 14.27
N LEU A 193 -9.35 22.04 13.06
CA LEU A 193 -8.51 21.83 11.89
C LEU A 193 -7.77 23.11 11.47
N ARG A 194 -8.40 24.29 11.55
CA ARG A 194 -7.67 25.57 11.35
C ARG A 194 -6.53 25.74 12.36
N GLY A 195 -6.79 25.46 13.63
CA GLY A 195 -5.73 25.53 14.66
C GLY A 195 -4.60 24.52 14.44
N GLN A 196 -4.87 23.39 13.78
CA GLN A 196 -3.84 22.45 13.32
C GLN A 196 -3.08 23.01 12.11
N LEU A 197 -3.79 23.59 11.13
CA LEU A 197 -3.18 24.19 9.94
C LEU A 197 -2.18 25.29 10.29
N ASP A 198 -2.47 26.11 11.31
CA ASP A 198 -1.58 27.17 11.81
C ASP A 198 -0.21 26.63 12.28
N GLN A 199 -0.13 25.35 12.62
CA GLN A 199 1.06 24.69 13.15
C GLN A 199 1.60 23.60 12.22
N ALA A 200 0.90 23.31 11.13
CA ALA A 200 1.23 22.22 10.23
C ALA A 200 2.42 22.60 9.34
N GLN A 201 3.25 21.61 9.03
CA GLN A 201 4.21 21.68 7.93
C GLN A 201 3.72 20.79 6.79
N ALA A 202 4.14 21.12 5.57
CA ALA A 202 3.87 20.32 4.39
C ALA A 202 5.08 19.44 4.10
N SER A 203 4.86 18.13 3.98
CA SER A 203 5.83 17.19 3.44
C SER A 203 5.59 17.07 1.94
N ILE A 204 6.50 17.62 1.13
CA ILE A 204 6.41 17.63 -0.35
C ILE A 204 7.61 16.93 -0.97
N LEU A 205 7.47 16.44 -2.21
CA LEU A 205 8.62 15.90 -2.95
C LEU A 205 9.65 17.00 -3.21
N ARG A 206 10.92 16.71 -2.90
CA ARG A 206 12.06 17.56 -3.24
C ARG A 206 12.20 17.69 -4.76
N ASP A 207 12.72 18.84 -5.17
CA ASP A 207 13.01 19.19 -6.57
C ASP A 207 11.81 19.17 -7.53
N GLN A 208 10.58 19.08 -7.01
CA GLN A 208 9.36 19.25 -7.80
C GLN A 208 8.76 20.65 -7.59
N PRO A 209 8.46 21.39 -8.68
CA PRO A 209 7.87 22.73 -8.57
C PRO A 209 6.43 22.70 -8.06
N LEU A 210 5.72 21.59 -8.25
CA LEU A 210 4.36 21.35 -7.80
C LEU A 210 4.21 19.89 -7.38
N SER A 211 3.59 19.67 -6.23
CA SER A 211 3.09 18.35 -5.82
C SER A 211 1.56 18.36 -5.86
N THR A 212 0.96 17.39 -6.53
CA THR A 212 -0.51 17.16 -6.52
C THR A 212 -1.00 16.70 -5.17
N ASP A 213 -0.09 16.19 -4.33
CA ASP A 213 -0.35 15.65 -3.01
C ASP A 213 0.50 16.39 -1.98
N VAL A 214 -0.15 17.00 -1.00
CA VAL A 214 0.50 17.64 0.14
C VAL A 214 0.17 16.83 1.38
N HIS A 215 1.19 16.24 2.01
CA HIS A 215 1.02 15.57 3.29
C HIS A 215 1.26 16.56 4.42
N PHE A 216 0.44 16.53 5.46
CA PHE A 216 0.58 17.44 6.59
C PHE A 216 1.27 16.76 7.77
N GLU A 217 2.28 17.44 8.30
CA GLU A 217 2.96 17.10 9.55
C GLU A 217 2.41 18.02 10.65
N VAL A 218 1.54 17.48 11.50
CA VAL A 218 0.91 18.22 12.61
C VAL A 218 1.55 17.79 13.94
N PRO A 219 1.88 18.73 14.85
CA PRO A 219 2.40 18.37 16.18
C PRO A 219 1.47 17.43 16.94
N ALA A 220 2.04 16.43 17.61
CA ALA A 220 1.28 15.39 18.30
C ALA A 220 0.41 15.95 19.45
N GLU A 221 0.79 17.10 20.00
CA GLU A 221 0.10 17.83 21.07
C GLU A 221 -1.16 18.56 20.59
N ALA A 222 -1.36 18.71 19.27
CA ALA A 222 -2.53 19.37 18.73
C ALA A 222 -3.82 18.59 19.05
N PRO A 223 -4.96 19.26 19.28
CA PRO A 223 -6.21 18.58 19.58
C PRO A 223 -6.69 17.74 18.39
N ARG A 224 -7.13 16.51 18.62
CA ARG A 224 -7.67 15.61 17.59
C ARG A 224 -9.14 15.87 17.31
N VAL A 225 -9.55 15.76 16.04
CA VAL A 225 -10.95 15.98 15.64
C VAL A 225 -11.80 14.72 15.53
N VAL A 226 -11.22 13.59 15.10
CA VAL A 226 -11.91 12.30 14.92
C VAL A 226 -10.98 11.14 15.23
N PRO A 227 -11.50 9.96 15.61
CA PRO A 227 -10.66 8.80 15.94
C PRO A 227 -10.19 7.98 14.73
N HIS A 228 -10.71 8.23 13.54
CA HIS A 228 -10.47 7.44 12.33
C HIS A 228 -10.12 8.31 11.13
N ALA A 229 -9.54 7.69 10.10
CA ALA A 229 -9.32 8.36 8.83
C ALA A 229 -10.64 8.62 8.10
N GLN A 230 -10.82 9.84 7.59
CA GLN A 230 -12.00 10.23 6.81
C GLN A 230 -11.68 11.41 5.89
N GLY A 231 -12.43 11.52 4.78
CA GLY A 231 -12.43 12.72 3.96
C GLY A 231 -13.18 13.86 4.63
N TRP A 232 -12.71 15.08 4.42
CA TRP A 232 -13.49 16.29 4.71
C TRP A 232 -14.64 16.39 3.71
N PRO A 233 -15.87 16.73 4.15
CA PRO A 233 -17.02 16.66 3.27
C PRO A 233 -17.06 17.78 2.23
N VAL A 234 -16.20 18.80 2.31
CA VAL A 234 -16.10 19.83 1.25
C VAL A 234 -15.00 19.45 0.27
N ARG A 235 -15.35 19.40 -1.02
CA ARG A 235 -14.43 19.25 -2.15
C ARG A 235 -14.34 20.56 -2.92
N ALA A 236 -13.21 20.78 -3.60
CA ALA A 236 -13.03 21.92 -4.49
C ALA A 236 -12.97 21.46 -5.95
N HIS A 237 -13.97 21.78 -6.75
CA HIS A 237 -14.06 21.37 -8.15
C HIS A 237 -13.51 22.44 -9.09
N PHE A 238 -12.73 22.06 -10.08
CA PHE A 238 -12.21 23.00 -11.08
C PHE A 238 -11.87 22.28 -12.39
N GLU A 239 -11.49 23.05 -13.41
CA GLU A 239 -11.04 22.51 -14.69
C GLU A 239 -9.66 23.05 -15.04
N ALA A 240 -8.77 22.19 -15.52
CA ALA A 240 -7.46 22.56 -16.03
C ALA A 240 -7.09 21.68 -17.22
N GLY A 241 -6.61 22.27 -18.31
CA GLY A 241 -6.26 21.53 -19.52
C GLY A 241 -7.41 20.71 -20.13
N GLY A 242 -8.67 21.05 -19.85
CA GLY A 242 -9.84 20.27 -20.26
C GLY A 242 -10.12 19.01 -19.41
N LEU A 243 -9.38 18.83 -18.31
CA LEU A 243 -9.62 17.79 -17.31
C LEU A 243 -10.55 18.33 -16.21
N PRO A 244 -11.62 17.61 -15.86
CA PRO A 244 -12.40 17.90 -14.66
C PRO A 244 -11.61 17.39 -13.45
N LEU A 245 -11.16 18.31 -12.60
CA LEU A 245 -10.36 18.02 -11.42
C LEU A 245 -11.11 18.36 -10.14
N GLN A 246 -10.70 17.73 -9.05
CA GLN A 246 -11.18 18.01 -7.71
C GLN A 246 -10.03 18.01 -6.70
N VAL A 247 -10.17 18.81 -5.65
CA VAL A 247 -9.31 18.76 -4.48
C VAL A 247 -10.07 18.13 -3.31
N GLU A 248 -9.42 17.17 -2.67
CA GLU A 248 -9.92 16.48 -1.49
C GLU A 248 -8.99 16.71 -0.29
N LEU A 249 -9.58 16.98 0.87
CA LEU A 249 -8.88 17.04 2.15
C LEU A 249 -9.11 15.74 2.92
N TRP A 250 -8.04 15.14 3.41
CA TRP A 250 -8.04 13.95 4.25
C TRP A 250 -7.63 14.25 5.69
N ILE A 251 -8.38 13.67 6.61
CA ILE A 251 -8.11 13.67 8.05
C ILE A 251 -7.67 12.26 8.42
N GLY A 252 -6.51 12.13 9.06
CA GLY A 252 -5.92 10.85 9.48
C GLY A 252 -5.66 10.86 10.98
N ASP A 253 -6.13 9.84 11.70
CA ASP A 253 -5.98 9.71 13.17
C ASP A 253 -6.38 10.95 13.99
N GLY A 254 -7.24 11.80 13.41
CA GLY A 254 -7.74 13.04 14.01
C GLY A 254 -6.93 14.29 13.70
N TYR A 255 -5.97 14.23 12.78
CA TYR A 255 -5.17 15.36 12.32
C TYR A 255 -5.38 15.62 10.83
N LEU A 256 -5.11 16.86 10.37
CA LEU A 256 -4.85 17.13 8.96
C LEU A 256 -3.79 16.12 8.47
N SER A 257 -4.10 15.40 7.40
CA SER A 257 -3.25 14.32 6.90
C SER A 257 -2.80 14.53 5.47
N GLY A 258 -3.72 14.90 4.57
CA GLY A 258 -3.35 15.12 3.17
C GLY A 258 -4.31 16.03 2.42
N LEU A 259 -3.80 16.76 1.44
CA LEU A 259 -4.58 17.50 0.44
C LEU A 259 -4.16 16.99 -0.94
N SER A 260 -5.11 16.51 -1.73
CA SER A 260 -4.80 15.84 -3.01
C SER A 260 -5.64 16.40 -4.15
N ILE A 261 -5.00 16.62 -5.30
CA ILE A 261 -5.68 16.91 -6.57
C ILE A 261 -5.90 15.59 -7.31
N MET A 262 -7.15 15.33 -7.70
CA MET A 262 -7.54 14.11 -8.40
C MET A 262 -8.44 14.44 -9.60
N GLN A 263 -8.48 13.55 -10.58
CA GLN A 263 -9.50 13.62 -11.64
C GLN A 263 -10.87 13.28 -11.06
N ARG A 264 -11.92 14.01 -11.47
CA ARG A 264 -13.29 13.74 -11.05
C ARG A 264 -13.86 12.58 -11.89
N GLY A 265 -13.88 11.39 -11.30
CA GLY A 265 -14.26 10.16 -12.00
C GLY A 265 -15.70 10.12 -12.52
N ASP A 266 -16.63 10.86 -11.90
CA ASP A 266 -18.04 10.88 -12.32
C ASP A 266 -18.28 11.64 -13.64
N ASP A 267 -17.29 12.39 -14.11
CA ASP A 267 -17.40 13.26 -15.29
C ASP A 267 -16.76 12.68 -16.55
N LEU A 268 -16.01 11.60 -16.40
CA LEU A 268 -15.31 10.93 -17.49
C LEU A 268 -15.86 9.51 -17.64
N ALA A 269 -16.07 9.09 -18.89
CA ALA A 269 -16.33 7.68 -19.17
C ALA A 269 -15.08 6.84 -18.86
N GLU A 270 -15.24 5.55 -18.54
CA GLU A 270 -14.11 4.66 -18.24
C GLU A 270 -13.13 4.52 -19.42
N ASP A 271 -13.56 4.83 -20.64
CA ASP A 271 -12.78 4.78 -21.89
C ASP A 271 -12.32 6.15 -22.40
N ASP A 272 -12.43 7.21 -21.59
CA ASP A 272 -12.02 8.56 -21.98
C ASP A 272 -10.49 8.69 -22.01
N GLU A 273 -9.92 9.10 -23.15
CA GLU A 273 -8.46 9.28 -23.34
C GLU A 273 -7.86 10.28 -22.34
N ARG A 274 -8.68 11.17 -21.76
CA ARG A 274 -8.24 12.12 -20.73
C ARG A 274 -7.73 11.46 -19.45
N TRP A 275 -8.10 10.20 -19.18
CA TRP A 275 -7.53 9.42 -18.08
C TRP A 275 -6.02 9.20 -18.20
N GLU A 276 -5.49 9.21 -19.43
CA GLU A 276 -4.05 9.03 -19.67
C GLU A 276 -3.26 10.34 -19.49
N THR A 277 -3.93 11.49 -19.39
CA THR A 277 -3.28 12.79 -19.19
C THR A 277 -2.78 12.92 -17.75
N ASP A 278 -1.48 13.20 -17.59
CA ASP A 278 -0.91 13.52 -16.28
C ASP A 278 -1.43 14.88 -15.80
N ILE A 279 -1.88 14.95 -14.55
CA ILE A 279 -2.34 16.21 -13.94
C ILE A 279 -1.20 17.24 -13.92
N LEU A 280 0.05 16.79 -13.75
CA LEU A 280 1.22 17.66 -13.75
C LEU A 280 1.51 18.27 -15.13
N ASP A 281 1.00 17.71 -16.22
CA ASP A 281 1.14 18.28 -17.56
C ASP A 281 0.21 19.50 -17.78
N VAL A 282 -0.84 19.62 -16.96
CA VAL A 282 -1.87 20.66 -17.10
C VAL A 282 -1.91 21.66 -15.93
N LEU A 283 -1.14 21.40 -14.86
CA LEU A 283 -1.06 22.27 -13.68
C LEU A 283 0.35 22.79 -13.44
N GLU A 284 0.46 24.10 -13.35
CA GLU A 284 1.69 24.80 -12.95
C GLU A 284 1.68 25.19 -11.47
N ALA A 285 0.50 25.29 -10.85
CA ALA A 285 0.32 25.65 -9.44
C ALA A 285 -0.98 25.09 -8.87
N TRP A 286 -1.09 25.06 -7.54
CA TRP A 286 -2.36 24.83 -6.84
C TRP A 286 -3.39 25.89 -7.23
N PRO A 287 -4.67 25.50 -7.44
CA PRO A 287 -5.72 26.44 -7.79
C PRO A 287 -6.04 27.37 -6.63
N THR A 288 -6.35 28.63 -6.93
CA THR A 288 -6.78 29.60 -5.92
C THR A 288 -8.25 29.38 -5.55
N PRO A 289 -8.71 29.86 -4.38
CA PRO A 289 -10.12 29.76 -3.98
C PRO A 289 -11.12 30.31 -5.00
N GLU A 290 -10.74 31.28 -5.83
CA GLU A 290 -11.60 31.87 -6.86
C GLU A 290 -11.69 31.02 -8.13
N GLN A 291 -10.74 30.10 -8.35
CA GLN A 291 -10.70 29.20 -9.51
C GLN A 291 -11.50 27.91 -9.28
N VAL A 292 -11.92 27.67 -8.04
CA VAL A 292 -12.64 26.46 -7.66
C VAL A 292 -14.11 26.75 -7.36
N ARG A 293 -14.94 25.74 -7.56
CA ARG A 293 -16.30 25.67 -7.03
C ARG A 293 -16.29 24.73 -5.83
N LEU A 294 -16.56 25.25 -4.65
CA LEU A 294 -16.65 24.42 -3.45
C LEU A 294 -17.99 23.69 -3.39
N VAL A 295 -17.95 22.42 -3.03
CA VAL A 295 -19.11 21.52 -3.02
C VAL A 295 -19.07 20.71 -1.73
N LEU A 296 -20.19 20.71 -1.00
CA LEU A 296 -20.38 19.85 0.16
C LEU A 296 -21.01 18.53 -0.27
N GLU A 297 -20.35 17.44 0.08
CA GLU A 297 -20.87 16.09 -0.04
C GLU A 297 -21.86 15.79 1.08
N THR A 298 -23.01 15.27 0.69
CA THR A 298 -24.08 14.84 1.59
C THR A 298 -24.56 13.45 1.18
N ALA A 299 -25.35 12.81 2.04
CA ALA A 299 -25.92 11.49 1.73
C ALA A 299 -26.80 11.50 0.46
N ASP A 300 -27.36 12.66 0.11
CA ASP A 300 -28.23 12.84 -1.07
C ASP A 300 -27.45 13.33 -2.31
N GLY A 301 -26.12 13.40 -2.22
CA GLY A 301 -25.23 13.86 -3.29
C GLY A 301 -24.49 15.15 -2.94
N SER A 302 -23.99 15.81 -3.98
CA SER A 302 -23.11 16.98 -3.88
C SER A 302 -23.89 18.28 -4.04
N ARG A 303 -23.69 19.25 -3.15
CA ARG A 303 -24.32 20.59 -3.22
C ARG A 303 -23.29 21.72 -3.20
N PRO A 304 -23.43 22.78 -4.02
CA PRO A 304 -22.54 23.94 -3.94
C PRO A 304 -22.56 24.62 -2.56
N VAL A 305 -21.40 25.13 -2.14
CA VAL A 305 -21.22 25.95 -0.93
C VAL A 305 -20.30 27.13 -1.25
N GLY A 306 -20.63 28.32 -0.76
CA GLY A 306 -19.93 29.57 -1.10
C GLY A 306 -20.69 30.40 -2.12
#